data_AF-A0A0P9SJ08-F1
#
_entry.id   AF-A0A0P9SJ08-F1
#
_cell.length_a   1.000
_cell.length_b   1.000
_cell.length_c   1.000
_cell.angle_alpha   90.00
_cell.angle_beta   90.00
_cell.angle_gamma   90.00
#
_symmetry.space_group_name_H-M   'P 1'
#
loop_
_entity.id
_entity.type
_entity.pdbx_description
1 polymer ?
#
loop_
_entity_poly.entity_id
_entity_poly.type
_entity_poly.pdbx_seq_one_letter_code
_entity_poly.pdbx_strand_id
1 'polypeptide(L)'
;MMRLVGSAGNWTGFYVRAYDVNTAQPNGRYFVAQFAAQPVADYGMRLWDGATNLLFDSGTPSANFTRAFQNWNYERYDYSSQNFVRCYYSVPFNFPDNEYLLINSFGMGLNSGSGISRGLYCWWDFPNNKLYAITTAPANPTAFFLPAVFAKMNV
;
A
#
# COMPACT_ATOMS: atom_id res chain seq x y z
N MET A 1 -9.33 -4.52 1.58
CA MET A 1 -8.80 -3.69 2.70
C MET A 1 -7.78 -4.48 3.50
N MET A 2 -6.68 -3.86 3.92
CA MET A 2 -5.67 -4.46 4.80
C MET A 2 -5.95 -4.12 6.27
N ARG A 3 -5.74 -5.08 7.19
CA ARG A 3 -5.78 -4.85 8.64
C ARG A 3 -4.63 -5.58 9.34
N LEU A 4 -4.02 -4.94 10.33
CA LEU A 4 -3.06 -5.57 11.26
C LEU A 4 -3.80 -6.28 12.41
N VAL A 5 -3.27 -7.41 12.86
CA VAL A 5 -3.80 -8.25 13.96
C VAL A 5 -2.82 -8.20 15.13
N GLY A 6 -3.34 -8.16 16.35
CA GLY A 6 -2.56 -7.98 17.58
C GLY A 6 -2.61 -6.55 18.12
N SER A 7 -1.61 -6.17 18.90
CA SER A 7 -1.47 -4.83 19.51
C SER A 7 -0.12 -4.21 19.19
N ALA A 8 0.03 -2.91 19.48
CA ALA A 8 1.33 -2.26 19.40
C ALA A 8 2.36 -3.04 20.25
N GLY A 9 3.51 -3.36 19.65
CA GLY A 9 4.56 -4.18 20.30
C GLY A 9 4.28 -5.68 20.38
N ASN A 10 3.08 -6.15 20.03
CA ASN A 10 2.72 -7.59 19.99
C ASN A 10 1.86 -7.89 18.76
N TRP A 11 2.43 -7.61 17.59
CA TRP A 11 1.80 -7.84 16.31
C TRP A 11 1.86 -9.34 15.96
N THR A 12 0.71 -9.92 15.60
CA THR A 12 0.60 -11.37 15.34
C THR A 12 0.35 -11.70 13.87
N GLY A 13 0.11 -10.69 13.04
CA GLY A 13 -0.05 -10.88 11.60
C GLY A 13 -0.91 -9.82 10.92
N PHE A 14 -1.18 -9.98 9.64
CA PHE A 14 -2.04 -9.08 8.88
C PHE A 14 -3.03 -9.87 8.03
N TYR A 15 -4.10 -9.19 7.64
CA TYR A 15 -5.12 -9.74 6.77
C TYR A 15 -5.38 -8.79 5.61
N VAL A 16 -5.46 -9.33 4.40
CA VAL A 16 -5.83 -8.60 3.18
C VAL A 16 -7.16 -9.15 2.67
N ARG A 17 -8.16 -8.28 2.55
CA ARG A 17 -9.46 -8.59 1.94
C ARG A 17 -9.52 -8.12 0.50
N ALA A 18 -10.23 -8.88 -0.34
CA ALA A 18 -10.74 -8.41 -1.62
C ALA A 18 -11.47 -7.07 -1.48
N TYR A 19 -11.49 -6.30 -2.57
CA TYR A 19 -12.32 -5.10 -2.69
C TYR A 19 -13.82 -5.47 -2.65
N ASP A 20 -14.21 -6.48 -3.44
CA ASP A 20 -15.58 -7.00 -3.54
C ASP A 20 -15.56 -8.52 -3.74
N VAL A 21 -16.62 -9.21 -3.31
CA VAL A 21 -16.74 -10.68 -3.46
C VAL A 21 -16.81 -11.13 -4.92
N ASN A 22 -17.27 -10.26 -5.81
CA ASN A 22 -17.37 -10.49 -7.26
C ASN A 22 -16.11 -10.05 -8.00
N THR A 23 -15.10 -9.52 -7.30
CA THR A 23 -13.81 -9.17 -7.88
C THR A 23 -12.76 -10.25 -7.62
N ALA A 24 -11.67 -10.21 -8.39
CA ALA A 24 -10.54 -11.12 -8.20
C ALA A 24 -10.09 -11.13 -6.73
N GLN A 25 -10.01 -12.34 -6.16
CA GLN A 25 -9.53 -12.52 -4.79
C GLN A 25 -8.04 -12.15 -4.71
N PRO A 26 -7.55 -11.67 -3.55
CA PRO A 26 -6.14 -11.32 -3.38
C PRO A 26 -5.27 -12.53 -3.69
N ASN A 27 -4.56 -12.47 -4.81
CA ASN A 27 -3.62 -13.50 -5.25
C ASN A 27 -2.25 -12.83 -5.42
N GLY A 28 -1.31 -13.16 -4.54
CA GLY A 28 0.00 -12.53 -4.51
C GLY A 28 0.78 -12.85 -3.25
N ARG A 29 2.05 -12.44 -3.25
CA ARG A 29 2.92 -12.48 -2.08
C ARG A 29 2.80 -11.17 -1.32
N TYR A 30 2.71 -11.27 -0.01
CA TYR A 30 2.65 -10.13 0.89
C TYR A 30 3.71 -10.32 1.97
N PHE A 31 4.37 -9.25 2.34
CA PHE A 31 5.26 -9.23 3.49
C PHE A 31 5.00 -7.97 4.30
N VAL A 32 5.41 -8.01 5.56
CA VAL A 32 5.43 -6.82 6.41
C VAL A 32 6.89 -6.47 6.64
N ALA A 33 7.23 -5.23 6.33
CA ALA A 33 8.53 -4.65 6.66
C ALA A 33 8.57 -4.38 8.17
N GLN A 34 8.79 -5.43 8.96
CA GLN A 34 8.96 -5.32 10.41
C GLN A 34 10.44 -5.02 10.71
N PHE A 35 10.65 -4.10 11.64
CA PHE A 35 11.97 -3.77 12.16
C PHE A 35 12.32 -4.75 13.28
N ALA A 36 13.18 -5.72 12.97
CA ALA A 36 13.90 -6.50 13.97
C ALA A 36 15.39 -6.30 13.68
N ALA A 37 15.99 -5.30 14.34
CA ALA A 37 17.36 -4.94 14.07
C ALA A 37 18.32 -6.02 14.61
N GLN A 38 19.39 -6.28 13.86
CA GLN A 38 20.50 -7.13 14.26
C GLN A 38 21.80 -6.34 14.07
N PRO A 39 22.80 -6.48 14.97
CA PRO A 39 24.02 -5.68 14.94
C PRO A 39 25.00 -6.18 13.87
N VAL A 40 24.61 -6.13 12.60
CA VAL A 40 25.35 -6.72 11.47
C VAL A 40 26.16 -5.72 10.66
N ALA A 41 25.89 -4.41 10.78
CA ALA A 41 26.70 -3.41 10.07
C ALA A 41 28.10 -3.28 10.70
N ASP A 42 29.15 -3.38 9.86
CA ASP A 42 30.52 -3.03 10.25
C ASP A 42 30.70 -1.51 10.44
N TYR A 43 29.98 -0.72 9.64
CA TYR A 43 29.99 0.74 9.67
C TYR A 43 28.57 1.28 9.50
N GLY A 44 28.19 2.30 10.29
CA GLY A 44 26.91 3.00 10.14
C GLY A 44 26.29 3.47 11.45
N MET A 45 24.95 3.43 11.52
CA MET A 45 24.18 3.94 12.66
C MET A 45 23.43 2.81 13.36
N ARG A 46 23.50 2.80 14.69
CA ARG A 46 22.67 1.96 15.56
C ARG A 46 21.89 2.83 16.54
N LEU A 47 20.63 2.46 16.78
CA LEU A 47 19.82 3.05 17.85
C LEU A 47 19.47 1.96 18.86
N TRP A 48 19.62 2.28 20.13
CA TRP A 48 19.32 1.41 21.25
C TRP A 48 18.30 2.09 22.16
N ASP A 49 17.42 1.32 22.79
CA ASP A 49 16.59 1.85 23.86
C ASP A 49 17.36 1.92 25.19
N GLY A 50 16.73 2.49 26.23
CA GLY A 50 17.33 2.59 27.57
C GLY A 50 17.52 1.26 28.29
N ALA A 51 16.96 0.17 27.75
CA ALA A 51 17.10 -1.19 28.25
C ALA A 51 18.09 -2.03 27.41
N THR A 52 18.91 -1.40 26.58
CA THR A 52 19.91 -2.03 25.71
C THR A 52 19.35 -2.95 24.62
N ASN A 53 18.08 -2.80 24.24
CA ASN A 53 17.55 -3.47 23.06
C ASN A 53 17.90 -2.69 21.80
N LEU A 54 18.35 -3.39 20.76
CA LEU A 54 18.66 -2.80 19.47
C LEU A 54 17.35 -2.45 18.74
N LEU A 55 17.14 -1.16 18.49
CA LEU A 55 15.96 -0.63 17.80
C LEU A 55 16.19 -0.47 16.29
N PHE A 56 17.42 -0.15 15.89
CA PHE A 56 17.77 0.08 14.49
C PHE A 56 19.25 -0.26 14.25
N ASP A 57 19.54 -0.85 13.11
CA ASP A 57 20.88 -1.03 12.57
C ASP A 57 20.84 -0.79 11.05
N SER A 58 21.75 0.05 10.54
CA SER A 58 21.82 0.40 9.12
C SER A 58 22.10 -0.79 8.18
N GLY A 59 22.62 -1.89 8.70
CA GLY A 59 22.84 -3.16 8.01
C GLY A 59 21.61 -4.07 7.98
N THR A 60 20.49 -3.67 8.61
CA THR A 60 19.21 -4.39 8.57
C THR A 60 18.08 -3.64 7.86
N PRO A 61 18.21 -3.20 6.58
CA PRO A 61 17.06 -2.74 5.83
C PRO A 61 16.03 -3.88 5.71
N SER A 62 14.74 -3.57 5.88
CA SER A 62 13.65 -4.54 5.73
C SER A 62 13.08 -4.56 4.29
N ALA A 63 13.02 -3.39 3.65
CA ALA A 63 12.61 -3.24 2.26
C ALA A 63 13.33 -2.04 1.63
N ASN A 64 13.72 -2.18 0.36
CA ASN A 64 14.34 -1.12 -0.41
C ASN A 64 13.31 -0.56 -1.39
N PHE A 65 12.91 0.71 -1.21
CA PHE A 65 12.01 1.39 -2.14
C PHE A 65 12.69 1.54 -3.50
N THR A 66 12.02 1.06 -4.55
CA THR A 66 12.58 1.08 -5.90
C THR A 66 11.94 2.14 -6.77
N ARG A 67 10.63 2.43 -6.59
CA ARG A 67 9.87 3.31 -7.49
C ARG A 67 8.69 3.97 -6.78
N ALA A 68 8.29 5.14 -7.28
CA ALA A 68 7.06 5.81 -6.89
C ALA A 68 6.36 6.41 -8.13
N PHE A 69 5.05 6.23 -8.25
CA PHE A 69 4.25 6.74 -9.37
C PHE A 69 3.13 7.64 -8.89
N GLN A 70 3.09 8.88 -9.37
CA GLN A 70 2.04 9.84 -9.03
C GLN A 70 1.14 10.21 -10.22
N ASN A 71 1.55 9.87 -11.44
CA ASN A 71 0.83 10.24 -12.66
C ASN A 71 -0.24 9.19 -12.99
N TRP A 72 -1.42 9.35 -12.41
CA TRP A 72 -2.55 8.47 -12.63
C TRP A 72 -3.44 8.95 -13.77
N ASN A 73 -3.84 8.03 -14.63
CA ASN A 73 -4.77 8.30 -15.72
C ASN A 73 -6.19 7.98 -15.27
N TYR A 74 -7.07 8.97 -15.25
CA TYR A 74 -8.49 8.72 -15.08
C TYR A 74 -9.03 7.92 -16.28
N GLU A 75 -9.66 6.78 -16.03
CA GLU A 75 -10.22 5.95 -17.09
C GLU A 75 -11.74 6.05 -17.18
N ARG A 76 -12.43 5.94 -16.04
CA ARG A 76 -13.89 5.89 -15.99
C ARG A 76 -14.44 6.18 -14.61
N TYR A 77 -15.75 6.31 -14.54
CA TYR A 77 -16.51 6.25 -13.29
C TYR A 77 -17.70 5.31 -13.41
N ASP A 78 -18.19 4.86 -12.26
CA ASP A 78 -19.50 4.22 -12.13
C ASP A 78 -20.13 4.59 -10.78
N TYR A 79 -21.27 3.96 -10.46
CA TYR A 79 -21.91 4.09 -9.15
C TYR A 79 -21.84 2.77 -8.38
N SER A 80 -21.58 2.85 -7.08
CA SER A 80 -21.74 1.72 -6.18
C SER A 80 -23.21 1.40 -5.95
N SER A 81 -23.50 0.25 -5.32
CA SER A 81 -24.88 -0.11 -4.90
C SER A 81 -25.51 0.89 -3.92
N GLN A 82 -24.69 1.69 -3.24
CA GLN A 82 -25.10 2.77 -2.33
C GLN A 82 -25.16 4.13 -3.03
N ASN A 83 -25.08 4.15 -4.37
CA ASN A 83 -25.08 5.35 -5.20
C ASN A 83 -23.90 6.31 -4.93
N PHE A 84 -22.77 5.78 -4.46
CA PHE A 84 -21.53 6.56 -4.38
C PHE A 84 -20.83 6.54 -5.73
N VAL A 85 -20.30 7.69 -6.13
CA VAL A 85 -19.47 7.81 -7.33
C VAL A 85 -18.18 7.05 -7.09
N ARG A 86 -17.85 6.09 -7.94
CA ARG A 86 -16.54 5.44 -7.96
C ARG A 86 -15.75 5.89 -9.16
N CYS A 87 -14.54 6.40 -8.95
CA CYS A 87 -13.64 6.77 -10.04
C CYS A 87 -12.49 5.77 -10.11
N TYR A 88 -12.14 5.38 -11.34
CA TYR A 88 -11.10 4.41 -11.65
C TYR A 88 -9.93 5.12 -12.30
N TYR A 89 -8.76 4.94 -11.69
CA TYR A 89 -7.51 5.50 -12.17
C TYR A 89 -6.56 4.36 -12.46
N SER A 90 -5.82 4.44 -13.56
CA SER A 90 -4.84 3.43 -13.91
C SER A 90 -3.46 4.03 -14.16
N VAL A 91 -2.47 3.16 -14.09
CA VAL A 91 -1.15 3.40 -14.65
C VAL A 91 -0.78 2.21 -15.54
N PRO A 92 -0.27 2.43 -16.76
CA PRO A 92 0.33 1.35 -17.53
C PRO A 92 1.59 0.91 -16.79
N PHE A 93 1.57 -0.30 -16.23
CA PHE A 93 2.69 -0.79 -15.44
C PHE A 93 3.04 -2.22 -15.84
N ASN A 94 4.28 -2.40 -16.29
CA ASN A 94 4.86 -3.72 -16.43
C ASN A 94 5.27 -4.17 -15.02
N PHE A 95 4.54 -5.14 -14.45
CA PHE A 95 4.81 -5.70 -13.13
C PHE A 95 6.11 -6.50 -13.18
N PRO A 96 7.25 -5.96 -12.72
CA PRO A 96 8.47 -6.73 -12.70
C PRO A 96 8.37 -7.76 -11.57
N ASP A 97 8.85 -8.97 -11.84
CA ASP A 97 8.91 -10.00 -10.81
C ASP A 97 9.68 -9.50 -9.57
N ASN A 98 9.16 -9.87 -8.39
CA ASN A 98 9.71 -9.54 -7.06
C ASN A 98 9.68 -8.05 -6.64
N GLU A 99 8.78 -7.22 -7.17
CA GLU A 99 8.43 -5.93 -6.55
C GLU A 99 7.08 -5.98 -5.82
N TYR A 100 6.97 -5.23 -4.73
CA TYR A 100 5.82 -5.20 -3.83
C TYR A 100 5.29 -3.78 -3.68
N LEU A 101 3.97 -3.60 -3.75
CA LEU A 101 3.30 -2.32 -3.51
C LEU A 101 3.11 -2.06 -2.02
N LEU A 102 3.37 -0.83 -1.57
CA LEU A 102 2.97 -0.37 -0.25
C LEU A 102 1.45 -0.15 -0.19
N ILE A 103 0.72 -1.20 0.19
CA ILE A 103 -0.75 -1.18 0.20
C ILE A 103 -1.37 -0.37 1.35
N ASN A 104 -0.61 -0.05 2.40
CA ASN A 104 -1.14 0.64 3.58
C ASN A 104 -1.77 1.99 3.22
N SER A 105 -1.15 2.70 2.27
CA SER A 105 -1.65 3.99 1.78
C SER A 105 -3.01 3.87 1.10
N PHE A 106 -3.32 2.73 0.47
CA PHE A 106 -4.59 2.45 -0.19
C PHE A 106 -5.68 1.95 0.76
N GLY A 107 -5.42 1.87 2.06
CA GLY A 107 -6.43 1.56 3.09
C GLY A 107 -6.92 2.80 3.85
N MET A 108 -6.31 3.97 3.62
CA MET A 108 -6.63 5.21 4.32
C MET A 108 -7.61 6.07 3.52
N GLY A 109 -8.47 6.81 4.22
CA GLY A 109 -9.37 7.76 3.57
C GLY A 109 -8.60 8.93 2.95
N LEU A 110 -8.94 9.30 1.72
CA LEU A 110 -8.36 10.49 1.07
C LEU A 110 -9.15 11.74 1.42
N ASN A 111 -8.43 12.81 1.73
CA ASN A 111 -8.99 14.14 1.91
C ASN A 111 -8.26 15.14 1.00
N SER A 112 -8.91 15.58 -0.07
CA SER A 112 -8.39 16.62 -0.98
C SER A 112 -8.84 18.00 -0.52
N GLY A 113 -8.50 18.41 0.70
CA GLY A 113 -8.88 19.71 1.26
C GLY A 113 -10.40 19.95 1.34
N SER A 114 -11.19 18.88 1.33
CA SER A 114 -12.66 18.94 1.29
C SER A 114 -13.25 18.29 2.54
N GLY A 115 -14.43 18.72 2.97
CA GLY A 115 -15.13 18.09 4.12
C GLY A 115 -15.55 16.63 3.91
N ILE A 116 -15.38 16.07 2.71
CA ILE A 116 -15.80 14.70 2.36
C ILE A 116 -14.56 13.79 2.34
N SER A 117 -14.51 12.83 3.27
CA SER A 117 -13.55 11.72 3.23
C SER A 117 -13.92 10.75 2.11
N ARG A 118 -12.92 10.22 1.41
CA ARG A 118 -13.10 9.32 0.27
C ARG A 118 -12.49 7.98 0.60
N GLY A 119 -13.25 6.91 0.43
CA GLY A 119 -12.68 5.57 0.48
C GLY A 119 -11.70 5.38 -0.68
N LEU A 120 -10.57 4.76 -0.40
CA LEU A 120 -9.55 4.44 -1.37
C LEU A 120 -9.33 2.93 -1.37
N TYR A 121 -9.09 2.39 -2.56
CA TYR A 121 -8.77 0.99 -2.76
C TYR A 121 -7.75 0.84 -3.90
N CYS A 122 -7.02 -0.27 -3.88
CA CYS A 122 -6.18 -0.70 -4.99
C CYS A 122 -6.71 -2.02 -5.56
N TRP A 123 -6.59 -2.18 -6.88
CA TRP A 123 -6.94 -3.42 -7.56
C TRP A 123 -5.90 -3.75 -8.64
N TRP A 124 -5.42 -4.99 -8.61
CA TRP A 124 -4.57 -5.56 -9.64
C TRP A 124 -5.39 -6.27 -10.71
N ASP A 125 -5.23 -5.81 -11.94
CA ASP A 125 -5.73 -6.46 -13.14
C ASP A 125 -4.55 -7.13 -13.87
N PHE A 126 -4.24 -8.36 -13.45
CA PHE A 126 -3.15 -9.16 -14.02
C PHE A 126 -3.35 -9.45 -15.52
N PRO A 127 -4.54 -9.87 -16.00
CA PRO A 127 -4.76 -10.11 -17.43
C PRO A 127 -4.42 -8.91 -18.32
N ASN A 128 -4.72 -7.68 -17.87
CA ASN A 128 -4.48 -6.47 -18.64
C ASN A 128 -3.19 -5.73 -18.26
N ASN A 129 -2.37 -6.26 -17.35
CA ASN A 129 -1.17 -5.59 -16.81
C ASN A 129 -1.44 -4.16 -16.34
N LYS A 130 -2.50 -3.98 -15.54
CA LYS A 130 -2.88 -2.67 -14.98
C LYS A 130 -2.99 -2.70 -13.47
N LEU A 131 -2.51 -1.62 -12.84
CA LEU A 131 -2.83 -1.28 -11.47
C LEU A 131 -3.91 -0.21 -11.47
N TYR A 132 -4.99 -0.47 -10.74
CA TYR A 132 -6.06 0.49 -10.51
C TYR A 132 -6.00 1.07 -9.10
N ALA A 133 -6.17 2.38 -9.01
CA ALA A 133 -6.65 3.05 -7.81
C ALA A 133 -8.14 3.37 -7.98
N ILE A 134 -8.93 3.11 -6.93
CA ILE A 134 -10.37 3.31 -6.95
C ILE A 134 -10.75 4.22 -5.79
N THR A 135 -11.36 5.35 -6.08
CA THR A 135 -11.92 6.24 -5.06
C THR A 135 -13.43 6.08 -4.98
N THR A 136 -14.01 6.04 -3.78
CA THR A 136 -15.47 6.01 -3.56
C THR A 136 -15.91 7.11 -2.61
N ALA A 137 -16.93 7.88 -2.98
CA ALA A 137 -17.53 8.93 -2.17
C ALA A 137 -18.84 9.42 -2.81
N PRO A 138 -19.68 10.18 -2.07
CA PRO A 138 -20.84 10.85 -2.64
C PRO A 138 -20.50 11.79 -3.81
N ALA A 139 -19.31 12.39 -3.79
CA ALA A 139 -18.77 13.21 -4.87
C ALA A 139 -17.24 13.04 -4.99
N ASN A 140 -16.76 12.70 -6.18
CA ASN A 140 -15.33 12.48 -6.45
C ASN A 140 -14.80 13.40 -7.55
N PRO A 141 -13.70 14.15 -7.30
CA PRO A 141 -12.95 14.79 -8.37
C PRO A 141 -12.24 13.72 -9.20
N THR A 142 -11.92 14.04 -10.46
CA THR A 142 -11.13 13.19 -11.36
C THR A 142 -9.62 13.38 -11.21
N ALA A 143 -9.18 14.30 -10.34
CA ALA A 143 -7.78 14.50 -10.04
C ALA A 143 -7.33 13.54 -8.94
N PHE A 144 -6.22 12.83 -9.14
CA PHE A 144 -5.69 11.85 -8.20
C PHE A 144 -4.17 11.91 -8.12
N PHE A 145 -3.63 12.07 -6.90
CA PHE A 145 -2.22 12.39 -6.67
C PHE A 145 -1.53 11.51 -5.61
N LEU A 146 -2.18 10.43 -5.13
CA LEU A 146 -1.52 9.54 -4.19
C LEU A 146 -0.44 8.72 -4.92
N PRO A 147 0.82 8.72 -4.45
CA PRO A 147 1.84 7.92 -5.08
C PRO A 147 1.63 6.41 -4.81
N ALA A 148 1.69 5.59 -5.86
CA ALA A 148 1.92 4.15 -5.72
C ALA A 148 3.42 3.92 -5.48
N VAL A 149 3.77 3.45 -4.29
CA VAL A 149 5.16 3.24 -3.88
C VAL A 149 5.49 1.75 -3.90
N PHE A 150 6.58 1.38 -4.56
CA PHE A 150 7.04 0.00 -4.71
C PHE A 150 8.37 -0.22 -4.03
N ALA A 151 8.57 -1.44 -3.53
CA ALA A 151 9.80 -1.86 -2.88
C ALA A 151 10.16 -3.31 -3.25
N LYS A 152 11.42 -3.66 -3.03
CA LYS A 152 11.90 -5.05 -3.01
C LYS A 152 12.20 -5.46 -1.57
N MET A 153 11.98 -6.73 -1.26
CA MET A 153 12.49 -7.30 -0.01
C MET A 153 14.02 -7.19 -0.02
N ASN A 154 14.59 -6.74 1.10
CA ASN A 154 16.01 -6.85 1.30
C ASN A 154 16.29 -8.29 1.76
N VAL A 155 17.08 -9.03 0.97
CA VAL A 155 17.42 -10.44 1.21
C VAL A 155 18.88 -10.55 1.56
#